data_AF-A0A967I670-F1
#
_entry.id   AF-A0A967I670-F1
#
_cell.length_a   1.000
_cell.length_b   1.000
_cell.length_c   1.000
_cell.angle_alpha   90.00
_cell.angle_beta   90.00
_cell.angle_gamma   90.00
#
_symmetry.space_group_name_H-M   'P 1'
#
loop_
_entity.id
_entity.type
_entity.pdbx_description
1 polymer ?
#
loop_
_entity_poly.entity_id
_entity_poly.type
_entity_poly.pdbx_seq_one_letter_code
_entity_poly.pdbx_strand_id
1 'polypeptide(L)'
;MRVARSLFLSLLALVALHTQHETKAETFAGSKTSSEIFVYMRVDPAAAQAQLPKGWTLHPWTKGAWAGANLMLIFSDAHGVFDAERKAVRDAGFLRLWVITWGHSDAVKWRIFVTHDFATDGIASGRGTDRTIAEIRRHMSRESIGSDHPRIAEAWQVESDAGRLSFDLTYHAVRARFSKQTARVTNPKQPEGPRQIRRIEQLS
;
A
#
# COMPACT_ATOMS: atom_id res chain seq x y z
N MET A 1 35.42 42.95 -26.67
CA MET A 1 34.25 42.72 -25.78
C MET A 1 33.08 41.90 -26.37
N ARG A 2 32.97 41.67 -27.70
CA ARG A 2 31.83 40.90 -28.28
C ARG A 2 31.94 39.38 -28.09
N VAL A 3 33.15 38.81 -28.08
CA VAL A 3 33.37 37.35 -28.00
C VAL A 3 33.06 36.77 -26.61
N ALA A 4 33.40 37.49 -25.54
CA ALA A 4 33.12 37.06 -24.16
C ALA A 4 31.60 36.96 -23.86
N ARG A 5 30.79 37.79 -24.52
CA ARG A 5 29.33 37.82 -24.35
C ARG A 5 28.65 36.63 -25.02
N SER A 6 29.18 36.16 -26.15
CA SER A 6 28.69 34.94 -26.84
C SER A 6 29.01 33.68 -26.04
N LEU A 7 30.24 33.55 -25.53
CA LEU A 7 30.66 32.39 -24.72
C LEU A 7 29.82 32.25 -23.44
N PHE A 8 29.53 33.37 -22.78
CA PHE A 8 28.70 33.37 -21.57
C PHE A 8 27.25 32.91 -21.84
N LEU A 9 26.66 33.36 -22.96
CA LEU A 9 25.30 32.95 -23.37
C LEU A 9 25.23 31.47 -23.77
N SER A 10 26.26 30.97 -24.47
CA SER A 10 26.35 29.54 -24.83
C SER A 10 26.50 28.66 -23.59
N LEU A 11 27.28 29.09 -22.60
CA LEU A 11 27.44 28.37 -21.34
C LEU A 11 26.14 28.36 -20.52
N LEU A 12 25.41 29.48 -20.47
CA LEU A 12 24.11 29.57 -19.80
C LEU A 12 23.07 28.63 -20.43
N ALA A 13 23.02 28.57 -21.76
CA ALA A 13 22.13 27.66 -22.49
C ALA A 13 22.46 26.18 -22.24
N LEU A 14 23.75 25.85 -22.16
CA LEU A 14 24.20 24.48 -21.89
C LEU A 14 23.85 24.03 -20.46
N VAL A 15 23.97 24.94 -19.48
CA VAL A 15 23.56 24.68 -18.08
C VAL A 15 22.04 24.55 -17.97
N ALA A 16 21.26 25.36 -18.69
CA ALA A 16 19.79 25.29 -18.70
C ALA A 16 19.26 23.98 -19.33
N LEU A 17 19.98 23.39 -20.28
CA LEU A 17 19.65 22.08 -20.85
C LEU A 17 19.97 20.91 -19.91
N HIS A 18 20.94 21.09 -18.99
CA HIS A 18 21.33 20.05 -18.03
C HIS A 18 20.53 20.08 -16.72
N THR A 19 19.74 21.12 -16.47
CA THR A 19 18.95 21.27 -15.22
C THR A 19 17.49 20.88 -15.38
N GLN A 20 17.12 20.13 -16.42
CA GLN A 20 15.81 19.47 -16.49
C GLN A 20 15.73 18.30 -15.50
N HIS A 21 15.76 18.62 -14.21
CA HIS A 21 15.23 17.74 -13.20
C HIS A 21 13.72 17.66 -13.43
N GLU A 22 13.25 16.50 -13.89
CA GLU A 22 11.83 16.15 -13.81
C GLU A 22 11.38 16.37 -12.36
N THR A 23 10.71 17.50 -12.12
CA THR A 23 10.12 17.77 -10.83
C THR A 23 8.84 16.95 -10.82
N LYS A 24 8.94 15.71 -10.30
CA LYS A 24 7.78 14.83 -10.12
C LYS A 24 6.89 15.45 -9.04
N ALA A 25 5.98 16.31 -9.47
CA ALA A 25 4.98 16.91 -8.60
C ALA A 25 4.01 15.82 -8.13
N GLU A 26 3.80 15.74 -6.82
CA GLU A 26 2.79 14.87 -6.24
C GLU A 26 1.41 15.50 -6.45
N THR A 27 0.52 14.85 -7.20
CA THR A 27 -0.87 15.29 -7.35
C THR A 27 -1.73 14.63 -6.28
N PHE A 28 -2.45 15.44 -5.50
CA PHE A 28 -3.44 14.90 -4.57
C PHE A 28 -4.58 14.22 -5.36
N ALA A 29 -4.73 12.92 -5.17
CA ALA A 29 -5.71 12.12 -5.90
C ALA A 29 -7.02 11.89 -5.13
N GLY A 30 -7.05 12.22 -3.84
CA GLY A 30 -8.18 11.97 -2.96
C GLY A 30 -7.77 11.40 -1.60
N SER A 31 -8.78 11.05 -0.79
CA SER A 31 -8.60 10.48 0.55
C SER A 31 -9.61 9.38 0.83
N LYS A 32 -9.33 8.52 1.80
CA LYS A 32 -10.28 7.52 2.28
C LYS A 32 -10.21 7.37 3.79
N THR A 33 -11.34 7.00 4.39
CA THR A 33 -11.44 6.54 5.76
C THR A 33 -11.70 5.03 5.72
N SER A 34 -10.84 4.26 6.38
CA SER A 34 -10.93 2.81 6.40
C SER A 34 -10.47 2.22 7.74
N SER A 35 -11.06 1.09 8.10
CA SER A 35 -10.56 0.20 9.15
C SER A 35 -9.63 -0.83 8.49
N GLU A 36 -8.42 -0.99 9.00
CA GLU A 36 -7.43 -1.92 8.42
C GLU A 36 -6.89 -2.88 9.49
N ILE A 37 -6.87 -4.18 9.17
CA ILE A 37 -6.21 -5.22 9.97
C ILE A 37 -4.95 -5.65 9.25
N PHE A 38 -3.83 -5.58 9.95
CA PHE A 38 -2.51 -5.97 9.46
C PHE A 38 -2.12 -7.30 10.09
N VAL A 39 -1.96 -8.34 9.26
CA VAL A 39 -1.50 -9.66 9.69
C VAL A 39 -0.11 -9.89 9.11
N TYR A 40 0.89 -9.90 9.98
CA TYR A 40 2.28 -10.19 9.62
C TYR A 40 2.53 -11.69 9.74
N MET A 41 3.02 -12.31 8.66
CA MET A 41 3.21 -13.74 8.59
C MET A 41 4.63 -14.09 8.16
N ARG A 42 5.09 -15.24 8.64
CA ARG A 42 6.26 -15.94 8.09
C ARG A 42 5.75 -17.06 7.20
N VAL A 43 5.98 -16.95 5.90
CA VAL A 43 5.71 -17.99 4.92
C VAL A 43 7.02 -18.56 4.39
N ASP A 44 6.95 -19.62 3.58
CA ASP A 44 8.11 -20.17 2.88
C ASP A 44 8.89 -19.05 2.15
N PRO A 45 10.17 -18.82 2.49
CA PRO A 45 10.99 -17.81 1.83
C PRO A 45 11.09 -17.97 0.32
N ALA A 46 11.11 -19.21 -0.20
CA ALA A 46 11.18 -19.45 -1.64
C ALA A 46 9.89 -18.99 -2.33
N ALA A 47 8.73 -19.27 -1.72
CA ALA A 47 7.44 -18.83 -2.23
C ALA A 47 7.32 -17.29 -2.20
N ALA A 48 7.73 -16.64 -1.11
CA ALA A 48 7.71 -15.18 -1.00
C ALA A 48 8.70 -14.51 -1.98
N GLN A 49 9.89 -15.09 -2.17
CA GLN A 49 10.89 -14.62 -3.12
C GLN A 49 10.40 -14.73 -4.58
N ALA A 50 9.63 -15.77 -4.91
CA ALA A 50 9.05 -15.96 -6.24
C ALA A 50 8.02 -14.88 -6.60
N GLN A 51 7.46 -14.18 -5.61
CA GLN A 51 6.53 -13.06 -5.81
C GLN A 51 7.23 -11.71 -6.06
N LEU A 52 8.54 -11.64 -5.82
CA LEU A 52 9.32 -10.43 -6.05
C LEU A 52 9.75 -10.31 -7.52
N PRO A 53 9.93 -9.08 -8.04
CA PRO A 53 10.45 -8.89 -9.39
C PRO A 53 11.88 -9.44 -9.50
N LYS A 54 12.28 -9.80 -10.73
CA LYS A 54 13.67 -10.23 -10.99
C LYS A 54 14.67 -9.17 -10.52
N GLY A 55 15.75 -9.61 -9.88
CA GLY A 55 16.79 -8.72 -9.33
C GLY A 55 16.47 -8.17 -7.93
N TRP A 56 15.35 -8.55 -7.35
CA TRP A 56 15.02 -8.24 -5.96
C TRP A 56 15.25 -9.45 -5.06
N THR A 57 15.73 -9.20 -3.85
CA THR A 57 15.98 -10.20 -2.82
C THR A 57 15.04 -9.96 -1.64
N LEU A 58 14.41 -11.03 -1.16
CA LEU A 58 13.52 -11.03 -0.01
C LEU A 58 14.29 -10.63 1.24
N HIS A 59 13.71 -9.74 2.05
CA HIS A 59 14.32 -9.30 3.30
C HIS A 59 13.33 -9.38 4.45
N PRO A 60 13.23 -10.52 5.15
CA PRO A 60 12.34 -10.63 6.30
C PRO A 60 12.62 -9.53 7.33
N TRP A 61 11.59 -9.08 8.06
CA TRP A 61 11.79 -8.12 9.15
C TRP A 61 12.82 -8.64 10.14
N THR A 62 13.85 -7.87 10.46
CA THR A 62 14.94 -8.35 11.32
C THR A 62 14.76 -8.00 12.80
N LYS A 63 13.85 -7.07 13.12
CA LYS A 63 13.68 -6.51 14.47
C LYS A 63 12.21 -6.19 14.78
N GLY A 64 11.92 -6.03 16.07
CA GLY A 64 10.60 -5.62 16.57
C GLY A 64 9.62 -6.79 16.69
N ALA A 65 8.35 -6.46 16.94
CA ALA A 65 7.28 -7.43 17.16
C ALA A 65 6.99 -8.33 15.94
N TRP A 66 7.46 -7.95 14.76
CA TRP A 66 7.23 -8.67 13.50
C TRP A 66 8.48 -9.38 12.97
N ALA A 67 9.49 -9.60 13.82
CA ALA A 67 10.74 -10.22 13.40
C ALA A 67 10.53 -11.60 12.75
N GLY A 68 11.12 -11.77 11.58
CA GLY A 68 11.04 -12.93 10.70
C GLY A 68 9.74 -13.03 9.90
N ALA A 69 8.83 -12.07 9.97
CA ALA A 69 7.77 -11.95 8.97
C ALA A 69 8.40 -11.61 7.61
N ASN A 70 7.82 -12.12 6.54
CA ASN A 70 8.23 -11.87 5.15
C ASN A 70 7.02 -11.67 4.22
N LEU A 71 5.81 -11.68 4.78
CA LEU A 71 4.56 -11.41 4.10
C LEU A 71 3.63 -10.66 5.06
N MET A 72 2.82 -9.76 4.51
CA MET A 72 1.80 -9.02 5.25
C MET A 72 0.48 -9.08 4.48
N LEU A 73 -0.58 -9.42 5.20
CA LEU A 73 -1.95 -9.28 4.71
C LEU A 73 -2.55 -8.00 5.29
N ILE A 74 -3.22 -7.23 4.46
CA ILE A 74 -3.99 -6.06 4.90
C ILE A 74 -5.44 -6.28 4.49
N PHE A 75 -6.31 -6.49 5.48
CA PHE A 75 -7.75 -6.47 5.29
C PHE A 75 -8.23 -5.05 5.51
N SER A 76 -8.82 -4.43 4.48
CA SER A 76 -9.30 -3.06 4.51
C SER A 76 -10.80 -3.04 4.33
N ASP A 77 -11.49 -2.35 5.24
CA ASP A 77 -12.89 -1.98 5.14
C ASP A 77 -12.97 -0.45 5.01
N ALA A 78 -13.13 0.02 3.77
CA ALA A 78 -13.30 1.43 3.48
C ALA A 78 -14.76 1.81 3.67
N HIS A 79 -15.01 2.83 4.49
CA HIS A 79 -16.36 3.33 4.78
C HIS A 79 -16.55 4.80 4.33
N GLY A 80 -15.51 5.43 3.78
CA GLY A 80 -15.60 6.73 3.12
C GLY A 80 -14.47 6.93 2.12
N VAL A 81 -14.79 7.39 0.91
CA VAL A 81 -13.80 7.73 -0.12
C VAL A 81 -14.17 9.08 -0.70
N PHE A 82 -13.17 9.95 -0.84
CA PHE A 82 -13.32 11.30 -1.32
C PHE A 82 -12.35 11.58 -2.46
N ASP A 83 -12.80 12.29 -3.49
CA ASP A 83 -11.96 12.72 -4.61
C ASP A 83 -10.99 13.86 -4.22
N ALA A 84 -10.26 14.39 -5.21
CA ALA A 84 -9.31 15.47 -5.02
C ALA A 84 -9.99 16.77 -4.53
N GLU A 85 -11.25 16.97 -4.90
CA GLU A 85 -12.13 18.08 -4.52
C GLU A 85 -12.87 17.83 -3.19
N ARG A 86 -12.58 16.71 -2.52
CA ARG A 86 -13.19 16.25 -1.25
C ARG A 86 -14.67 15.91 -1.35
N LYS A 87 -15.19 15.63 -2.54
CA LYS A 87 -16.55 15.12 -2.70
C LYS A 87 -16.57 13.62 -2.45
N ALA A 88 -17.62 13.15 -1.77
CA ALA A 88 -17.82 11.73 -1.54
C ALA A 88 -18.01 11.02 -2.88
N VAL A 89 -17.24 9.95 -3.08
CA VAL A 89 -17.47 9.03 -4.20
C VAL A 89 -18.68 8.17 -3.85
N ARG A 90 -19.64 8.06 -4.77
CA ARG A 90 -20.84 7.24 -4.56
C ARG A 90 -20.45 5.76 -4.46
N ASP A 91 -21.12 5.01 -3.58
CA ASP A 91 -20.86 3.57 -3.34
C ASP A 91 -19.42 3.27 -2.90
N ALA A 92 -18.79 4.22 -2.21
CA ALA A 92 -17.40 4.17 -1.72
C ALA A 92 -17.11 3.10 -0.66
N GLY A 93 -18.13 2.39 -0.18
CA GLY A 93 -17.97 1.31 0.79
C GLY A 93 -17.37 0.08 0.13
N PHE A 94 -16.19 -0.36 0.55
CA PHE A 94 -15.59 -1.55 -0.05
C PHE A 94 -14.71 -2.36 0.89
N LEU A 95 -14.68 -3.67 0.61
CA LEU A 95 -13.77 -4.62 1.23
C LEU A 95 -12.62 -4.92 0.28
N ARG A 96 -11.41 -5.04 0.84
CA ARG A 96 -10.18 -5.26 0.07
C ARG A 96 -9.17 -6.06 0.88
N LEU A 97 -8.43 -6.93 0.19
CA LEU A 97 -7.29 -7.64 0.73
C LEU A 97 -6.05 -7.33 -0.11
N TRP A 98 -5.01 -6.81 0.52
CA TRP A 98 -3.66 -6.76 -0.06
C TRP A 98 -2.79 -7.88 0.47
N VAL A 99 -2.09 -8.54 -0.46
CA VAL A 99 -0.98 -9.45 -0.13
C VAL A 99 0.31 -8.73 -0.45
N ILE A 100 1.08 -8.45 0.58
CA ILE A 100 2.27 -7.61 0.51
C ILE A 100 3.51 -8.41 0.86
N THR A 101 4.56 -8.23 0.07
CA THR A 101 5.92 -8.66 0.39
C THR A 101 6.87 -7.46 0.29
N TRP A 102 8.12 -7.62 0.72
CA TRP A 102 9.13 -6.59 0.61
C TRP A 102 10.50 -7.20 0.37
N GLY A 103 11.36 -6.40 -0.25
CA GLY A 103 12.70 -6.83 -0.59
C GLY A 103 13.61 -5.64 -0.86
N HIS A 104 14.84 -5.94 -1.25
CA HIS A 104 15.84 -4.96 -1.66
C HIS A 104 16.46 -5.36 -2.99
N SER A 105 17.15 -4.41 -3.61
CA SER A 105 18.03 -4.64 -4.75
C SER A 105 19.29 -3.81 -4.56
N ASP A 106 20.27 -3.97 -5.45
CA ASP A 106 21.52 -3.19 -5.39
C ASP A 106 21.26 -1.68 -5.52
N ALA A 107 20.25 -1.30 -6.30
CA ALA A 107 19.87 0.10 -6.51
C ALA A 107 18.94 0.64 -5.41
N VAL A 108 18.19 -0.23 -4.70
CA VAL A 108 17.15 0.19 -3.75
C VAL A 108 17.25 -0.61 -2.46
N LYS A 109 17.61 0.08 -1.37
CA LYS A 109 17.83 -0.51 -0.04
C LYS A 109 16.64 -1.31 0.50
N TRP A 110 15.41 -0.88 0.24
CA TRP A 110 14.20 -1.64 0.56
C TRP A 110 13.00 -1.11 -0.23
N ARG A 111 12.01 -1.97 -0.50
CA ARG A 111 10.72 -1.60 -1.09
C ARG A 111 9.63 -2.60 -0.70
N ILE A 112 8.41 -2.07 -0.59
CA ILE A 112 7.17 -2.84 -0.44
C ILE A 112 6.52 -3.09 -1.81
N PHE A 113 6.07 -4.32 -2.01
CA PHE A 113 5.37 -4.78 -3.21
C PHE A 113 3.99 -5.32 -2.86
N VAL A 114 2.95 -4.79 -3.51
CA VAL A 114 1.62 -5.41 -3.48
C VAL A 114 1.61 -6.50 -4.54
N THR A 115 1.69 -7.74 -4.11
CA THR A 115 1.76 -8.92 -5.00
C THR A 115 0.39 -9.33 -5.49
N HIS A 116 -0.62 -9.20 -4.63
CA HIS A 116 -2.01 -9.45 -4.97
C HIS A 116 -2.91 -8.38 -4.36
N ASP A 117 -3.97 -8.06 -5.09
CA ASP A 117 -4.92 -7.00 -4.76
C ASP A 117 -6.32 -7.51 -5.04
N PHE A 118 -6.97 -8.08 -4.03
CA PHE A 118 -8.35 -8.57 -4.11
C PHE A 118 -9.29 -7.50 -3.61
N ALA A 119 -10.34 -7.18 -4.36
CA ALA A 119 -11.32 -6.20 -3.91
C ALA A 119 -12.72 -6.52 -4.42
N THR A 120 -13.74 -6.04 -3.70
CA THR A 120 -15.11 -6.07 -4.20
C THR A 120 -15.26 -5.22 -5.46
N ASP A 121 -16.28 -5.51 -6.27
CA ASP A 121 -16.58 -4.75 -7.49
C ASP A 121 -16.96 -3.28 -7.17
N GLY A 122 -16.91 -2.41 -8.18
CA GLY A 122 -17.31 -1.00 -8.07
C GLY A 122 -16.20 -0.04 -7.60
N ILE A 123 -15.01 -0.55 -7.28
CA ILE A 123 -13.87 0.28 -6.86
C ILE A 123 -13.01 0.61 -8.08
N ALA A 124 -12.68 1.89 -8.29
CA ALA A 124 -11.68 2.27 -9.30
C ALA A 124 -10.31 1.63 -8.98
N SER A 125 -9.64 1.04 -9.97
CA SER A 125 -8.28 0.51 -9.79
C SER A 125 -7.35 1.63 -9.32
N GLY A 126 -6.61 1.37 -8.24
CA GLY A 126 -5.50 2.26 -7.89
C GLY A 126 -4.49 2.15 -9.02
N ARG A 127 -3.94 3.28 -9.50
CA ARG A 127 -2.94 3.26 -10.58
C ARG A 127 -1.81 2.30 -10.20
N GLY A 128 -1.65 1.25 -10.99
CA GLY A 128 -0.54 0.32 -10.91
C GLY A 128 -0.74 -0.89 -9.99
N THR A 129 -1.93 -1.44 -9.78
CA THR A 129 -2.06 -2.83 -9.30
C THR A 129 -2.97 -3.62 -10.23
N ASP A 130 -2.56 -4.83 -10.59
CA ASP A 130 -3.43 -5.78 -11.29
C ASP A 130 -4.43 -6.28 -10.24
N ARG A 131 -5.58 -5.62 -10.19
CA ARG A 131 -6.64 -5.94 -9.25
C ARG A 131 -7.41 -7.16 -9.73
N THR A 132 -7.63 -8.09 -8.81
CA THR A 132 -8.57 -9.20 -8.98
C THR A 132 -9.86 -8.82 -8.29
N ILE A 133 -10.97 -8.81 -9.04
CA ILE A 133 -12.29 -8.70 -8.45
C ILE A 133 -12.59 -10.00 -7.71
N ALA A 134 -13.01 -9.88 -6.46
CA ALA A 134 -13.28 -11.00 -5.58
C ALA A 134 -14.59 -10.77 -4.82
N GLU A 135 -15.29 -11.85 -4.51
CA GLU A 135 -16.34 -11.81 -3.52
C GLU A 135 -15.70 -11.79 -2.14
N ILE A 136 -15.91 -10.71 -1.39
CA ILE A 136 -15.34 -10.55 -0.05
C ILE A 136 -16.47 -10.40 0.95
N ARG A 137 -16.47 -11.23 1.98
CA ARG A 137 -17.41 -11.18 3.10
C ARG A 137 -16.64 -10.94 4.39
N ARG A 138 -17.21 -10.09 5.24
CA ARG A 138 -16.72 -9.80 6.58
C ARG A 138 -17.85 -10.00 7.57
N HIS A 139 -17.60 -10.78 8.61
CA HIS A 139 -18.47 -10.86 9.78
C HIS A 139 -17.69 -10.40 11.00
N MET A 140 -18.21 -9.41 11.72
CA MET A 140 -17.59 -8.87 12.92
C MET A 140 -18.54 -9.03 14.10
N SER A 141 -18.03 -9.50 15.22
CA SER A 141 -18.73 -9.51 16.50
C SER A 141 -17.85 -8.89 17.59
N ARG A 142 -18.50 -8.26 18.57
CA ARG A 142 -17.85 -7.56 19.68
C ARG A 142 -18.51 -8.01 20.98
N GLU A 143 -17.74 -8.64 21.87
CA GLU A 143 -18.28 -9.25 23.10
C GLU A 143 -18.64 -8.23 24.18
N SER A 144 -18.18 -6.98 24.10
CA SER A 144 -18.52 -5.94 25.08
C SER A 144 -18.60 -4.53 24.49
N ILE A 145 -19.72 -3.85 24.75
CA ILE A 145 -19.87 -2.41 24.56
C ILE A 145 -19.42 -1.75 25.87
N GLY A 146 -18.40 -0.90 25.83
CA GLY A 146 -17.99 -0.08 26.99
C GLY A 146 -16.75 -0.55 27.79
N SER A 147 -16.10 -1.67 27.46
CA SER A 147 -14.78 -1.99 28.05
C SER A 147 -13.66 -1.22 27.33
N ASP A 148 -12.62 -0.81 28.08
CA ASP A 148 -11.42 -0.16 27.51
C ASP A 148 -10.68 -1.03 26.47
N HIS A 149 -10.85 -2.36 26.52
CA HIS A 149 -10.24 -3.34 25.61
C HIS A 149 -11.24 -4.39 25.14
N PRO A 150 -12.20 -4.03 24.27
CA PRO A 150 -13.22 -4.98 23.82
C PRO A 150 -12.56 -6.13 23.06
N ARG A 151 -13.03 -7.35 23.35
CA ARG A 151 -12.70 -8.51 22.54
C ARG A 151 -13.52 -8.47 21.25
N ILE A 152 -12.82 -8.53 20.13
CA ILE A 152 -13.38 -8.54 18.79
C ILE A 152 -13.09 -9.90 18.18
N ALA A 153 -14.11 -10.50 17.57
CA ALA A 153 -13.95 -11.63 16.67
C ALA A 153 -14.36 -11.20 15.25
N GLU A 154 -13.46 -11.39 14.29
CA GLU A 154 -13.69 -11.11 12.88
C GLU A 154 -13.44 -12.34 12.02
N ALA A 155 -14.38 -12.63 11.13
CA ALA A 155 -14.22 -13.62 10.08
C ALA A 155 -14.20 -12.91 8.73
N TRP A 156 -13.17 -13.18 7.94
CA TRP A 156 -13.02 -12.68 6.57
C TRP A 156 -13.00 -13.86 5.60
N GLN A 157 -13.77 -13.74 4.53
CA GLN A 157 -13.76 -14.68 3.41
C GLN A 157 -13.48 -13.92 2.13
N VAL A 158 -12.55 -14.41 1.32
CA VAL A 158 -12.21 -13.87 0.01
C VAL A 158 -12.30 -15.01 -0.99
N GLU A 159 -13.16 -14.88 -1.98
CA GLU A 159 -13.35 -15.85 -3.05
C GLU A 159 -13.08 -15.20 -4.41
N SER A 160 -12.29 -15.89 -5.22
CA SER A 160 -11.99 -15.51 -6.61
C SER A 160 -11.81 -16.76 -7.45
N ASP A 161 -11.64 -16.58 -8.76
CA ASP A 161 -11.33 -17.70 -9.67
C ASP A 161 -10.04 -18.44 -9.28
N ALA A 162 -9.12 -17.78 -8.57
CA ALA A 162 -7.88 -18.38 -8.08
C ALA A 162 -8.07 -19.24 -6.82
N GLY A 163 -9.25 -19.22 -6.19
CA GLY A 163 -9.57 -19.99 -5.01
C GLY A 163 -10.20 -19.17 -3.88
N ARG A 164 -10.27 -19.81 -2.70
CA ARG A 164 -10.87 -19.28 -1.48
C ARG A 164 -9.84 -19.10 -0.38
N LEU A 165 -9.94 -18.00 0.33
CA LEU A 165 -9.18 -17.68 1.52
C LEU A 165 -10.16 -17.39 2.67
N SER A 166 -9.89 -17.90 3.86
CA SER A 166 -10.69 -17.66 5.06
C SER A 166 -9.79 -17.35 6.23
N PHE A 167 -10.15 -16.31 6.99
CA PHE A 167 -9.41 -15.84 8.16
C PHE A 167 -10.37 -15.61 9.31
N ASP A 168 -10.17 -16.33 10.39
CA ASP A 168 -10.85 -16.12 11.66
C ASP A 168 -9.86 -15.51 12.65
N LEU A 169 -10.18 -14.31 13.12
CA LEU A 169 -9.36 -13.51 13.99
C LEU A 169 -10.10 -13.28 15.31
N THR A 170 -9.37 -13.38 16.41
CA THR A 170 -9.84 -12.92 17.71
C THR A 170 -8.76 -12.07 18.34
N TYR A 171 -9.10 -10.83 18.70
CA TYR A 171 -8.14 -9.89 19.27
C TYR A 171 -8.80 -8.92 20.24
N HIS A 172 -8.00 -8.32 21.11
CA HIS A 172 -8.44 -7.22 21.95
C HIS A 172 -8.13 -5.91 21.25
N ALA A 173 -9.14 -5.05 21.08
CA ALA A 173 -8.88 -3.72 20.56
C ALA A 173 -8.09 -2.91 21.59
N VAL A 174 -7.06 -2.22 21.13
CA VAL A 174 -6.32 -1.25 21.94
C VAL A 174 -6.91 0.14 21.72
N ARG A 175 -6.57 1.08 22.62
CA ARG A 175 -7.00 2.48 22.47
C ARG A 175 -6.37 3.08 21.22
N ALA A 176 -7.26 3.54 20.35
CA ALA A 176 -7.07 4.55 19.32
C ALA A 176 -5.91 5.53 19.59
N ARG A 177 -4.82 5.39 18.83
CA ARG A 177 -3.68 6.30 18.75
C ARG A 177 -3.59 6.87 17.35
N PHE A 178 -3.60 8.19 17.25
CA PHE A 178 -3.41 8.87 15.98
C PHE A 178 -1.94 8.81 15.57
N SER A 179 -1.66 8.29 14.38
CA SER A 179 -0.34 8.39 13.76
C SER A 179 -0.46 8.84 12.31
N LYS A 180 0.51 9.63 11.84
CA LYS A 180 0.64 10.01 10.43
C LYS A 180 1.79 9.24 9.82
N GLN A 181 1.52 8.49 8.76
CA GLN A 181 2.52 7.72 8.03
C GLN A 181 2.45 8.03 6.54
N THR A 182 3.59 7.94 5.86
CA THR A 182 3.65 8.02 4.39
C THR A 182 4.22 6.73 3.84
N ALA A 183 3.45 6.01 3.03
CA ALA A 183 3.88 4.77 2.38
C ALA A 183 4.05 5.00 0.87
N ARG A 184 5.13 4.44 0.31
CA ARG A 184 5.34 4.38 -1.15
C ARG A 184 5.17 2.93 -1.59
N VAL A 185 4.11 2.66 -2.35
CA VAL A 185 3.70 1.32 -2.75
C VAL A 185 3.96 1.10 -4.23
N THR A 186 4.40 -0.10 -4.62
CA THR A 186 4.80 -0.43 -5.99
C THR A 186 4.22 -1.77 -6.45
N ASN A 187 3.87 -1.85 -7.74
CA ASN A 187 3.51 -3.09 -8.42
C ASN A 187 4.76 -3.91 -8.70
N PRO A 188 4.82 -5.21 -8.36
CA PRO A 188 5.93 -6.04 -8.79
C PRO A 188 6.02 -6.18 -10.32
N LYS A 189 4.91 -6.07 -11.07
CA LYS A 189 4.92 -6.12 -12.53
C LYS A 189 5.42 -4.82 -13.19
N GLN A 190 5.46 -3.72 -12.43
CA GLN A 190 5.95 -2.42 -12.89
C GLN A 190 6.88 -1.79 -11.84
N PRO A 191 8.05 -2.41 -11.58
CA PRO A 191 8.94 -1.99 -10.50
C PRO A 191 9.50 -0.57 -10.73
N GLU A 192 9.61 -0.14 -11.98
CA GLU A 192 10.07 1.22 -12.36
C GLU A 192 8.91 2.21 -12.63
N GLY A 193 7.66 1.77 -12.44
CA GLY A 193 6.46 2.57 -12.71
C GLY A 193 6.23 3.72 -11.72
N PRO A 194 5.23 4.58 -12.00
CA PRO A 194 4.83 5.64 -11.08
C PRO A 194 4.45 5.06 -9.70
N ARG A 195 4.95 5.69 -8.64
CA ARG A 195 4.74 5.25 -7.26
C ARG A 195 3.42 5.77 -6.72
N GLN A 196 2.65 4.92 -6.05
CA GLN A 196 1.54 5.41 -5.24
C GLN A 196 2.09 5.88 -3.90
N ILE A 197 1.90 7.16 -3.58
CA ILE A 197 2.23 7.74 -2.28
C ILE A 197 0.93 7.82 -1.49
N ARG A 198 0.89 7.16 -0.34
CA ARG A 198 -0.25 7.18 0.58
C ARG A 198 0.16 7.87 1.86
N ARG A 199 -0.52 8.97 2.18
CA ARG A 199 -0.52 9.50 3.54
C ARG A 199 -1.64 8.83 4.31
N ILE A 200 -1.29 8.12 5.36
CA ILE A 200 -2.19 7.36 6.22
C ILE A 200 -2.26 8.12 7.54
N GLU A 201 -3.47 8.50 7.93
CA GLU A 201 -3.76 8.96 9.28
C GLU A 201 -4.52 7.82 9.97
N GLN A 202 -3.81 7.07 10.81
CA GLN A 202 -4.34 5.86 11.42
C GLN A 202 -4.77 6.12 12.85
N LEU A 203 -5.94 5.60 13.20
CA LEU A 203 -6.36 5.35 14.57
C LEU A 203 -5.90 3.93 14.94
N SER A 204 -4.83 3.79 15.74
CA SER A 204 -4.19 2.51 16.08
C SER A 204 -4.55 1.97 17.45
#